data_AF-A0A4R5C3L4-F1
#
_entry.id   AF-A0A4R5C3L4-F1
#
_cell.length_a   1.000
_cell.length_b   1.000
_cell.length_c   1.000
_cell.angle_alpha   90.00
_cell.angle_beta   90.00
_cell.angle_gamma   90.00
#
_symmetry.space_group_name_H-M   'P 1'
#
loop_
_entity.id
_entity.type
_entity.pdbx_description
1 polymer ?
#
loop_
_entity_poly.entity_id
_entity_poly.type
_entity_poly.pdbx_seq_one_letter_code
_entity_poly.pdbx_strand_id
1 'polypeptide(L)'
;MSGSETQCGLMKEFPGWLVEVKDVSGGTGWHAWRPASPGRGGFFGAQADELGLLRELLDEADGADARLALRDLAVELRECGITATAYDTTLTATGPGGRTRLVTCRRGLFRWLGGGRVIGPVGDPLVTVDAILAAFEERP
;
A
#
# COMPACT_ATOMS: atom_id res chain seq x y z
N MET A 1 -16.46 23.52 -1.79
CA MET A 1 -15.26 23.10 -1.02
C MET A 1 -14.11 23.96 -1.48
N SER A 2 -13.32 24.50 -0.55
CA SER A 2 -12.13 25.26 -0.91
C SER A 2 -11.02 24.35 -1.46
N GLY A 3 -10.03 24.91 -2.16
CA GLY A 3 -8.86 24.16 -2.62
C GLY A 3 -8.10 23.49 -1.47
N SER A 4 -8.03 24.12 -0.30
CA SER A 4 -7.37 23.59 0.89
C SER A 4 -8.12 22.42 1.55
N GLU A 5 -9.46 22.44 1.58
CA GLU A 5 -10.26 21.31 2.07
C GLU A 5 -10.08 20.08 1.18
N THR A 6 -10.02 20.30 -0.14
CA THR A 6 -9.86 19.25 -1.14
C THR A 6 -8.46 18.62 -1.08
N GLN A 7 -7.43 19.45 -0.93
CA GLN A 7 -6.04 19.03 -0.71
C GLN A 7 -5.91 18.20 0.58
N CYS A 8 -6.46 18.68 1.70
CA CYS A 8 -6.48 17.94 2.96
C CYS A 8 -7.24 16.60 2.83
N GLY A 9 -8.31 16.56 2.04
CA GLY A 9 -9.05 15.33 1.75
C GLY A 9 -8.19 14.30 1.02
N LEU A 10 -7.47 14.72 -0.02
CA LEU A 10 -6.55 13.85 -0.75
C LEU A 10 -5.43 13.29 0.13
N MET A 11 -4.79 14.12 0.95
CA MET A 11 -3.69 13.66 1.81
C MET A 11 -4.14 12.65 2.87
N LYS A 12 -5.42 12.71 3.29
CA LYS A 12 -6.04 11.68 4.15
C LYS A 12 -6.36 10.41 3.39
N GLU A 13 -6.83 10.54 2.15
CA GLU A 13 -7.17 9.42 1.26
C GLU A 13 -5.91 8.67 0.78
N PHE A 14 -4.81 9.38 0.59
CA PHE A 14 -3.51 8.89 0.14
C PHE A 14 -2.40 9.26 1.14
N PRO A 15 -2.29 8.54 2.27
CA PRO A 15 -1.30 8.83 3.29
C PRO A 15 0.14 8.82 2.74
N GLY A 16 0.94 9.79 3.16
CA GLY A 16 2.34 9.95 2.76
C GLY A 16 2.55 10.71 1.45
N TRP A 17 1.49 11.02 0.72
CA TRP A 17 1.56 11.94 -0.42
C TRP A 17 1.42 13.39 0.03
N LEU A 18 2.32 14.23 -0.48
CA LEU A 18 2.20 15.68 -0.44
C LEU A 18 1.47 16.11 -1.70
N VAL A 19 0.48 17.00 -1.56
CA VAL A 19 -0.31 17.52 -2.69
C VAL A 19 -0.14 19.03 -2.73
N GLU A 20 0.17 19.59 -3.89
CA GLU A 20 0.15 21.02 -4.19
C GLU A 20 -0.92 21.33 -5.24
N VAL A 21 -1.55 22.48 -5.06
CA VAL A 21 -2.48 23.06 -6.02
C VAL A 21 -1.85 24.32 -6.57
N LYS A 22 -1.73 24.43 -7.90
CA LYS A 22 -1.13 25.57 -8.58
C LYS A 22 -2.14 26.18 -9.53
N ASP A 23 -2.27 27.50 -9.51
CA ASP A 23 -2.99 28.22 -10.56
C ASP A 23 -2.15 28.16 -11.84
N VAL A 24 -2.73 27.62 -12.90
CA VAL A 24 -2.10 27.51 -14.22
C VAL A 24 -2.93 28.27 -15.24
N SER A 25 -2.31 28.73 -16.32
CA SER A 25 -3.04 29.43 -17.39
C SER A 25 -4.18 28.55 -17.94
N GLY A 26 -5.42 28.89 -17.61
CA GLY A 26 -6.61 28.15 -18.03
C GLY A 26 -7.26 27.24 -16.97
N GLY A 27 -6.74 27.18 -15.74
CA GLY A 27 -7.39 26.39 -14.68
C GLY A 27 -6.51 26.12 -13.46
N THR A 28 -6.73 24.95 -12.85
CA THR A 28 -6.03 24.52 -11.64
C THR A 28 -5.20 23.27 -11.94
N GLY A 29 -3.90 23.32 -11.67
CA GLY A 29 -3.00 22.18 -11.76
C GLY A 29 -2.84 21.51 -10.40
N TRP A 30 -2.96 20.18 -10.39
CA TRP A 30 -2.75 19.34 -9.23
C TRP A 30 -1.43 18.59 -9.35
N HIS A 31 -0.59 18.70 -8.33
CA HIS A 31 0.70 18.02 -8.28
C HIS A 31 0.78 17.22 -6.99
N ALA A 32 1.24 15.99 -7.06
CA ALA A 32 1.45 15.17 -5.88
C ALA A 32 2.80 14.48 -5.93
N TRP A 33 3.47 14.36 -4.80
CA TRP A 33 4.70 13.58 -4.71
C TRP A 33 4.87 12.91 -3.35
N ARG A 34 5.67 11.85 -3.34
CA ARG A 34 6.13 11.19 -2.11
C ARG A 34 7.52 10.59 -2.31
N PRO A 35 8.31 10.41 -1.24
CA PRO A 35 9.46 9.51 -1.30
C PRO A 35 8.99 8.09 -1.64
N ALA A 36 9.82 7.35 -2.37
CA ALA A 36 9.60 5.94 -2.59
C ALA A 36 9.70 5.16 -1.26
N SER A 37 9.07 3.99 -1.21
CA SER A 37 9.08 3.13 -0.01
C SER A 37 10.51 2.78 0.40
N PRO A 38 10.80 2.58 1.70
CA PRO A 38 12.14 2.25 2.18
C PRO A 38 12.80 1.11 1.38
N GLY A 39 14.09 1.25 1.08
CA GLY A 39 14.84 0.29 0.25
C GLY A 39 14.69 0.49 -1.26
N ARG A 40 13.74 1.32 -1.70
CA ARG A 40 13.56 1.73 -3.10
C ARG A 40 13.88 3.23 -3.16
N GLY A 41 15.10 3.59 -3.55
CA GLY A 41 15.49 5.00 -3.64
C GLY A 41 14.62 5.79 -4.63
N GLY A 42 14.49 7.10 -4.44
CA GLY A 42 13.82 8.01 -5.39
C GLY A 42 12.50 8.60 -4.88
N PHE A 43 11.75 9.20 -5.82
CA PHE A 43 10.48 9.87 -5.56
C PHE A 43 9.46 9.47 -6.62
N PHE A 44 8.20 9.38 -6.21
CA PHE A 44 7.07 9.29 -7.11
C PHE A 44 6.43 10.67 -7.24
N GLY A 45 6.07 11.03 -8.47
CA GLY A 45 5.36 12.27 -8.78
C GLY A 45 4.20 11.99 -9.73
N ALA A 46 3.07 12.66 -9.49
CA ALA A 46 1.91 12.66 -10.37
C ALA A 46 1.43 14.09 -10.57
N GLN A 47 0.95 14.40 -11.78
CA GLN A 47 0.37 15.69 -12.11
C GLN A 47 -0.88 15.47 -12.96
N ALA A 48 -1.92 16.25 -12.70
CA ALA A 48 -3.12 16.31 -13.51
C ALA A 48 -3.72 17.72 -13.50
N ASP A 49 -4.49 18.05 -14.52
CA ASP A 49 -5.37 19.23 -14.57
C ASP A 49 -6.72 18.98 -13.87
N GLU A 50 -7.11 17.72 -13.71
CA GLU A 50 -8.32 17.32 -13.01
C GLU A 50 -8.06 16.52 -11.74
N LEU A 51 -8.83 16.81 -10.69
CA LEU A 51 -8.76 16.10 -9.41
C LEU A 51 -9.04 14.60 -9.55
N GLY A 52 -10.00 14.23 -10.40
CA GLY A 52 -10.35 12.82 -10.64
C GLY A 52 -9.18 12.06 -11.23
N LEU A 53 -8.55 12.61 -12.26
CA LEU A 53 -7.36 12.03 -12.88
C LEU A 53 -6.18 11.94 -11.90
N LEU A 54 -5.96 12.97 -11.05
CA LEU A 54 -4.93 12.85 -10.01
C LEU A 54 -5.20 11.65 -9.10
N ARG A 55 -6.45 11.45 -8.64
CA ARG A 55 -6.79 10.30 -7.78
C ARG A 55 -6.50 8.96 -8.47
N GLU A 56 -6.85 8.83 -9.75
CA GLU A 56 -6.57 7.62 -10.54
C GLU A 56 -5.07 7.34 -10.59
N LEU A 57 -4.25 8.36 -10.91
CA LEU A 57 -2.78 8.22 -10.94
C LEU A 57 -2.20 7.83 -9.58
N LEU A 58 -2.75 8.37 -8.49
CA LEU A 58 -2.33 8.02 -7.14
C LEU A 58 -2.74 6.59 -6.75
N ASP A 59 -3.90 6.13 -7.19
CA ASP A 59 -4.33 4.74 -7.02
C ASP A 59 -3.46 3.76 -7.82
N GLU A 60 -3.09 4.11 -9.04
CA GLU A 60 -2.16 3.32 -9.85
C GLU A 60 -0.79 3.20 -9.18
N ALA A 61 -0.25 4.30 -8.68
CA ALA A 61 1.01 4.32 -7.95
C ALA A 61 0.96 3.47 -6.66
N ASP A 62 -0.16 3.53 -5.92
CA ASP A 62 -0.38 2.70 -4.74
C ASP A 62 -0.47 1.20 -5.10
N GLY A 63 -1.12 0.86 -6.21
CA GLY A 63 -1.20 -0.51 -6.72
C GLY A 63 0.17 -1.07 -7.10
N ALA A 64 1.00 -0.28 -7.77
CA ALA A 64 2.37 -0.68 -8.12
C ALA A 64 3.21 -0.96 -6.87
N ASP A 65 3.16 -0.08 -5.87
CA ASP A 65 3.88 -0.27 -4.60
C ASP A 65 3.33 -1.46 -3.81
N ALA A 66 2.00 -1.64 -3.78
CA ALA A 66 1.38 -2.78 -3.12
C ALA A 66 1.83 -4.11 -3.72
N ARG A 67 1.90 -4.21 -5.05
CA ARG A 67 2.37 -5.42 -5.75
C ARG A 67 3.82 -5.74 -5.38
N LEU A 68 4.67 -4.73 -5.30
CA LEU A 68 6.08 -4.88 -4.90
C LEU A 68 6.20 -5.30 -3.43
N ALA A 69 5.47 -4.64 -2.53
CA ALA A 69 5.46 -4.95 -1.11
C ALA A 69 4.97 -6.38 -0.82
N LEU A 70 3.94 -6.85 -1.53
CA LEU A 70 3.45 -8.22 -1.39
C LEU A 70 4.50 -9.25 -1.87
N ARG A 71 5.27 -8.93 -2.92
CA ARG A 71 6.36 -9.81 -3.38
C ARG A 71 7.48 -9.90 -2.34
N ASP A 72 7.88 -8.76 -1.77
CA ASP A 72 8.90 -8.71 -0.73
C ASP A 72 8.43 -9.51 0.49
N LEU A 73 7.19 -9.28 0.96
CA LEU A 73 6.61 -10.05 2.07
C LEU A 73 6.53 -11.56 1.78
N ALA A 74 6.24 -11.96 0.53
CA ALA A 74 6.25 -13.38 0.15
C ALA A 74 7.65 -14.00 0.20
N VAL A 75 8.71 -13.23 -0.04
CA VAL A 75 10.10 -13.71 0.14
C VAL A 75 10.35 -13.96 1.62
N GLU A 76 10.12 -12.96 2.47
CA GLU A 76 10.35 -13.06 3.92
C GLU A 76 9.58 -14.25 4.56
N LEU A 77 8.30 -14.41 4.21
CA LEU A 77 7.49 -15.52 4.72
C LEU A 77 8.04 -16.90 4.31
N ARG A 78 8.61 -17.01 3.10
CA ARG A 78 9.22 -18.26 2.63
C ARG A 78 10.50 -18.58 3.38
N GLU A 79 11.28 -17.57 3.76
CA GLU A 79 12.45 -17.75 4.63
C GLU A 79 12.05 -18.29 6.01
N CYS A 80 10.84 -17.97 6.48
CA CYS A 80 10.25 -18.54 7.70
C CYS A 80 9.54 -19.90 7.50
N GLY A 81 9.64 -20.53 6.32
CA GLY A 81 9.04 -21.84 6.05
C GLY A 81 7.53 -21.81 5.71
N ILE A 82 6.97 -20.63 5.45
CA ILE A 82 5.58 -20.48 4.98
C ILE A 82 5.54 -20.56 3.46
N THR A 83 4.60 -21.33 2.91
CA THR A 83 4.37 -21.29 1.46
C THR A 83 3.63 -20.00 1.12
N ALA A 84 4.34 -19.02 0.54
CA ALA A 84 3.77 -17.73 0.18
C ALA A 84 3.81 -17.47 -1.34
N THR A 85 2.71 -16.95 -1.89
CA THR A 85 2.60 -16.54 -3.30
C THR A 85 1.91 -15.19 -3.39
N ALA A 86 2.59 -14.24 -4.03
CA ALA A 86 2.04 -12.91 -4.31
C ALA A 86 1.38 -12.90 -5.69
N TYR A 87 0.14 -12.43 -5.74
CA TYR A 87 -0.62 -12.07 -6.93
C TYR A 87 -0.64 -10.55 -7.07
N ASP A 88 -1.46 -10.04 -7.98
CA ASP A 88 -1.53 -8.62 -8.28
C ASP A 88 -1.81 -7.75 -7.04
N THR A 89 -2.90 -8.06 -6.32
CA THR A 89 -3.37 -7.27 -5.17
C THR A 89 -3.44 -8.07 -3.87
N THR A 90 -3.12 -9.35 -3.92
CA THR A 90 -3.27 -10.29 -2.81
C THR A 90 -2.05 -11.19 -2.65
N LEU A 91 -1.79 -11.66 -1.44
CA LEU A 91 -0.84 -12.71 -1.12
C LEU A 91 -1.56 -13.86 -0.43
N THR A 92 -1.29 -15.08 -0.88
CA THR A 92 -1.66 -16.31 -0.18
C THR A 92 -0.48 -16.77 0.67
N ALA A 93 -0.71 -16.99 1.95
CA ALA A 93 0.25 -17.61 2.87
C ALA A 93 -0.34 -18.91 3.40
N THR A 94 0.37 -20.03 3.25
CA THR A 94 -0.05 -21.34 3.75
C THR A 94 0.97 -21.83 4.75
N GLY A 95 0.53 -21.92 6.01
CA GLY A 95 1.35 -22.35 7.14
C GLY A 95 1.25 -23.85 7.42
N PRO A 96 1.91 -24.30 8.51
CA PRO A 96 1.85 -25.68 8.96
C PRO A 96 0.40 -26.17 9.18
N GLY A 97 0.12 -27.40 8.77
CA GLY A 97 -1.23 -27.97 8.81
C GLY A 97 -2.14 -27.54 7.65
N GLY A 98 -1.59 -26.91 6.60
CA GLY A 98 -2.30 -26.62 5.35
C GLY A 98 -3.31 -25.46 5.45
N ARG A 99 -3.29 -24.69 6.55
CA ARG A 99 -4.16 -23.52 6.71
C ARG A 99 -3.65 -22.39 5.83
N THR A 100 -4.53 -21.82 5.01
CA THR A 100 -4.22 -20.67 4.16
C THR A 100 -4.83 -19.38 4.72
N ARG A 101 -4.06 -18.30 4.70
CA ARG A 101 -4.49 -16.93 5.00
C ARG A 101 -4.25 -16.05 3.77
N LEU A 102 -5.10 -15.03 3.63
CA LEU A 102 -5.06 -14.08 2.52
C LEU A 102 -4.73 -12.69 3.05
N VAL A 103 -3.72 -12.07 2.45
CA VAL A 103 -3.24 -10.73 2.78
C VAL A 103 -3.43 -9.82 1.57
N THR A 104 -3.86 -8.59 1.80
CA THR A 104 -3.89 -7.50 0.80
C THR A 104 -2.97 -6.38 1.23
N CYS A 105 -2.50 -5.58 0.28
CA CYS A 105 -1.78 -4.34 0.55
C CYS A 105 -2.48 -3.17 -0.14
N ARG A 106 -2.72 -2.08 0.60
CA ARG A 106 -3.22 -0.81 0.05
C ARG A 106 -2.84 0.32 0.98
N ARG A 107 -2.55 1.51 0.43
CA ARG A 107 -2.18 2.71 1.21
C ARG A 107 -1.03 2.46 2.18
N GLY A 108 -0.01 1.71 1.75
CA GLY A 108 1.17 1.40 2.55
C GLY A 108 0.92 0.47 3.76
N LEU A 109 -0.21 -0.25 3.79
CA LEU A 109 -0.58 -1.14 4.90
C LEU A 109 -0.95 -2.53 4.40
N PHE A 110 -0.41 -3.55 5.07
CA PHE A 110 -0.85 -4.94 4.92
C PHE A 110 -2.08 -5.21 5.79
N ARG A 111 -3.02 -5.99 5.25
CA ARG A 111 -4.32 -6.29 5.88
C ARG A 111 -4.73 -7.73 5.62
N TRP A 112 -5.45 -8.32 6.56
CA TRP A 112 -6.16 -9.56 6.31
C TRP A 112 -7.32 -9.32 5.34
N LEU A 113 -7.40 -10.11 4.27
CA LEU A 113 -8.51 -9.98 3.31
C LEU A 113 -9.85 -10.33 3.99
N GLY A 114 -9.87 -11.36 4.82
CA GLY A 114 -11.01 -11.71 5.66
C GLY A 114 -11.11 -10.77 6.86
N GLY A 115 -11.78 -9.63 6.70
CA GLY A 115 -12.11 -8.71 7.80
C GLY A 115 -11.33 -7.39 7.83
N GLY A 116 -10.37 -7.18 6.92
CA GLY A 116 -9.71 -5.88 6.71
C GLY A 116 -8.81 -5.38 7.85
N ARG A 117 -8.65 -6.18 8.92
CA ARG A 117 -7.80 -5.85 10.07
C ARG A 117 -6.35 -5.61 9.59
N VAL A 118 -5.76 -4.52 10.08
CA VAL A 118 -4.35 -4.17 9.83
C VAL A 118 -3.45 -5.26 10.39
N ILE A 119 -2.46 -5.68 9.61
CA ILE A 119 -1.37 -6.56 10.04
C ILE A 119 -0.17 -5.70 10.43
N GLY A 120 0.29 -4.85 9.51
CA GLY A 120 1.44 -3.98 9.70
C GLY A 120 1.69 -3.06 8.51
N PRO A 121 2.64 -2.13 8.62
CA PRO A 121 3.00 -1.22 7.54
C PRO A 121 3.97 -1.86 6.53
N VAL A 122 3.94 -1.38 5.28
CA VAL A 122 4.91 -1.78 4.24
C VAL A 122 6.34 -1.41 4.61
N GLY A 123 6.53 -0.31 5.34
CA GLY A 123 7.84 0.15 5.79
C GLY A 123 8.48 -0.69 6.90
N ASP A 124 7.77 -1.66 7.48
CA ASP A 124 8.27 -2.57 8.50
C ASP A 124 7.76 -4.00 8.24
N PRO A 125 8.41 -4.73 7.30
CA PRO A 125 7.96 -6.05 6.88
C PRO A 125 8.10 -7.09 7.99
N LEU A 126 9.06 -6.95 8.92
CA LEU A 126 9.29 -7.92 10.00
C LEU A 126 8.12 -7.97 10.97
N VAL A 127 7.58 -6.81 11.38
CA VAL A 127 6.35 -6.76 12.19
C VAL A 127 5.18 -7.47 11.49
N THR A 128 5.10 -7.35 10.17
CA THR A 128 4.06 -8.01 9.38
C THR A 128 4.28 -9.53 9.32
N VAL A 129 5.52 -9.98 9.15
CA VAL A 129 5.89 -11.40 9.17
C VAL A 129 5.54 -12.04 10.51
N ASP A 130 5.96 -11.44 11.63
CA ASP A 130 5.69 -11.94 12.97
C ASP A 130 4.18 -12.10 13.23
N ALA A 131 3.39 -11.10 12.84
CA ALA A 131 1.94 -11.15 12.98
C ALA A 131 1.29 -12.25 12.13
N ILE A 132 1.82 -12.54 10.94
CA ILE A 132 1.33 -13.63 10.09
C ILE A 132 1.69 -14.99 10.68
N LEU A 133 2.91 -15.16 11.20
CA LEU A 133 3.35 -16.39 11.86
C LEU A 133 2.49 -16.68 13.10
N ALA A 134 2.28 -15.68 13.96
CA ALA A 134 1.41 -15.82 15.13
C ALA A 134 -0.02 -16.27 14.76
N ALA A 135 -0.56 -15.78 13.64
CA ALA A 135 -1.90 -16.17 13.16
C ALA A 135 -2.01 -17.64 12.69
N PHE A 136 -0.87 -18.33 12.52
CA PHE A 136 -0.80 -19.77 12.30
C PHE A 136 -0.55 -20.58 13.58
N GLU A 137 -0.23 -19.95 14.70
CA GLU A 137 -0.06 -20.62 16.01
C GLU A 137 -1.37 -20.63 16.80
N GLU A 138 -2.22 -19.61 16.60
CA GLU A 138 -3.57 -19.58 17.14
C GLU A 138 -4.35 -20.83 16.68
N ARG A 139 -4.58 -21.76 17.61
CA ARG A 139 -5.53 -22.87 17.42
C ARG A 139 -6.96 -22.30 17.42
N PRO A 140 -7.86 -22.82 16.58
CA PRO A 140 -9.27 -22.42 16.61
C PRO A 140 -9.92 -22.72 17.96
#